data_AF-A0A660WD85-F1
#
_entry.id   AF-A0A660WD85-F1
#
_cell.length_a   1.000
_cell.length_b   1.000
_cell.length_c   1.000
_cell.angle_alpha   90.00
_cell.angle_beta   90.00
_cell.angle_gamma   90.00
#
_symmetry.space_group_name_H-M   'P 1'
#
loop_
_entity.id
_entity.type
_entity.pdbx_description
1 polymer ?
#
loop_
_entity_poly.entity_id
_entity_poly.type
_entity_poly.pdbx_seq_one_letter_code
_entity_poly.pdbx_strand_id
1 'polypeptide(L)'
;IIVIGYILIVYWIIFYIFALLDLYLSYPLFGDILKVFFPVAFIANLAGMFLGCLFCSSTRTSKIMICTLHGIPVLVALWFIWWLFFSIRI
;
A
#
# COMPACT_ATOMS: atom_id res chain seq x y z
N ILE A 1 3.32 2.20 -14.96
CA ILE A 1 2.75 2.91 -13.79
C ILE A 1 1.38 2.35 -13.40
N ILE A 2 0.42 2.29 -14.32
CA ILE A 2 -0.93 1.78 -14.02
C ILE A 2 -0.92 0.29 -13.65
N VAL A 3 -0.27 -0.56 -14.45
CA VAL A 3 -0.13 -2.01 -14.19
C VAL A 3 0.53 -2.27 -12.83
N ILE A 4 1.59 -1.53 -12.51
CA ILE A 4 2.28 -1.61 -11.21
C ILE A 4 1.32 -1.22 -10.07
N GLY A 5 0.49 -0.19 -10.27
CA GLY A 5 -0.54 0.20 -9.29
C GLY A 5 -1.54 -0.92 -9.01
N TYR A 6 -1.98 -1.66 -10.03
CA TYR A 6 -2.86 -2.81 -9.83
C TYR A 6 -2.19 -3.95 -9.06
N ILE A 7 -0.94 -4.29 -9.39
CA ILE A 7 -0.17 -5.33 -8.68
C ILE A 7 -0.02 -4.94 -7.21
N LEU A 8 0.33 -3.68 -6.95
CA LEU A 8 0.49 -3.16 -5.59
C LEU A 8 -0.84 -3.20 -4.82
N ILE A 9 -1.97 -2.84 -5.45
CA ILE A 9 -3.29 -2.96 -4.81
C ILE A 9 -3.58 -4.40 -4.38
N VAL A 10 -3.30 -5.39 -5.22
CA VAL A 10 -3.51 -6.80 -4.86
C VAL A 10 -2.66 -7.16 -3.65
N TYR A 11 -1.39 -6.77 -3.63
CA TYR A 11 -0.51 -6.95 -2.47
C TYR A 11 -1.10 -6.31 -1.21
N TRP A 12 -1.57 -5.06 -1.29
CA TRP A 12 -2.13 -4.33 -0.16
C TRP A 12 -3.40 -5.01 0.37
N ILE A 13 -4.29 -5.47 -0.52
CA ILE A 13 -5.49 -6.22 -0.12
C ILE A 13 -5.09 -7.48 0.67
N ILE A 14 -4.12 -8.25 0.17
CA ILE A 14 -3.63 -9.46 0.86
C ILE A 14 -3.04 -9.09 2.22
N PHE A 15 -2.20 -8.06 2.27
CA PHE A 15 -1.60 -7.57 3.51
C PHE A 15 -2.67 -7.19 4.54
N TYR A 16 -3.71 -6.46 4.13
CA TYR A 16 -4.79 -6.05 5.03
C TYR A 16 -5.65 -7.21 5.51
N ILE A 17 -5.98 -8.17 4.65
CA ILE A 17 -6.69 -9.38 5.07
C ILE A 17 -5.87 -10.10 6.15
N PHE A 18 -4.55 -10.22 5.95
CA PHE A 18 -3.67 -10.84 6.92
C PHE A 18 -3.60 -10.07 8.24
N ALA A 19 -3.55 -8.75 8.18
CA ALA A 19 -3.47 -7.89 9.35
C ALA A 19 -4.79 -7.83 10.15
N LEU A 20 -5.94 -7.69 9.48
CA LEU A 20 -7.25 -7.53 10.12
C LEU A 20 -7.83 -8.82 10.69
N LEU A 21 -7.50 -9.97 10.08
CA LEU A 21 -7.95 -11.28 10.54
C LEU A 21 -6.93 -11.96 11.46
N ASP A 22 -5.88 -11.25 11.88
CA ASP A 22 -4.77 -11.77 12.68
C ASP A 22 -4.16 -13.06 12.11
N LEU A 23 -4.23 -13.27 10.79
CA LEU A 23 -3.71 -14.47 10.13
C LEU A 23 -2.19 -14.59 10.25
N TYR A 24 -1.50 -13.49 10.53
CA TYR A 24 -0.08 -13.51 10.85
C TYR A 24 0.24 -14.32 12.12
N LEU A 25 -0.74 -14.56 13.01
CA LEU A 25 -0.57 -15.45 14.18
C LEU A 25 -0.65 -16.92 13.76
N SER A 26 -1.59 -17.26 12.87
CA SER A 26 -1.78 -18.63 12.38
C SER A 26 -0.75 -19.02 11.30
N TYR A 27 -0.26 -18.05 10.53
CA TYR A 27 0.68 -18.24 9.42
C TYR A 27 1.86 -17.24 9.54
N PRO A 28 2.75 -17.41 10.52
CA PRO A 28 3.81 -16.45 10.83
C PRO A 28 4.78 -16.23 9.67
N LEU A 29 5.17 -17.30 8.96
CA LEU A 29 6.05 -17.21 7.77
C LEU A 29 5.48 -16.29 6.69
N PHE A 30 4.18 -16.40 6.39
CA PHE A 30 3.52 -15.54 5.41
C PHE A 30 3.41 -14.09 5.93
N GLY A 31 3.15 -13.92 7.22
CA GLY A 31 3.15 -12.61 7.87
C GLY A 31 4.51 -11.91 7.77
N ASP A 32 5.61 -12.62 7.97
CA ASP A 32 6.96 -12.05 7.89
C ASP A 32 7.35 -11.68 6.47
N ILE A 33 7.00 -12.52 5.48
CA ILE A 33 7.16 -12.19 4.05
C ILE A 33 6.42 -10.89 3.73
N LEU A 34 5.15 -10.78 4.13
CA LEU A 34 4.35 -9.58 3.92
C LEU A 34 4.96 -8.36 4.61
N LYS A 35 5.49 -8.48 5.83
CA LYS A 35 6.17 -7.37 6.52
C LYS A 35 7.44 -6.92 5.80
N VAL A 36 8.22 -7.84 5.25
CA VAL A 36 9.46 -7.52 4.51
C VAL A 36 9.16 -6.77 3.22
N PHE A 37 8.09 -7.15 2.51
CA PHE A 37 7.69 -6.46 1.28
C PHE A 37 6.95 -5.15 1.51
N PHE A 38 6.47 -4.88 2.72
CA PHE A 38 5.75 -3.65 3.07
C PHE A 38 6.52 -2.35 2.71
N PRO A 39 7.76 -2.12 3.16
CA PRO A 39 8.48 -0.89 2.83
C PRO A 39 8.72 -0.75 1.33
N VAL A 40 8.96 -1.86 0.63
CA VAL A 40 9.17 -1.87 -0.83
C VAL A 40 7.88 -1.46 -1.55
N ALA A 41 6.75 -2.07 -1.19
CA ALA A 41 5.44 -1.72 -1.76
C ALA A 41 5.06 -0.27 -1.47
N PHE A 42 5.32 0.21 -0.25
CA PHE A 42 5.06 1.60 0.15
C PHE A 42 5.87 2.60 -0.68
N ILE A 43 7.18 2.37 -0.83
CA ILE A 43 8.05 3.21 -1.66
C ILE A 43 7.63 3.15 -3.13
N ALA A 44 7.26 1.97 -3.64
CA ALA A 44 6.80 1.80 -5.01
C ALA A 44 5.50 2.58 -5.29
N ASN A 45 4.55 2.58 -4.35
CA ASN A 45 3.35 3.39 -4.43
C ASN A 45 3.69 4.90 -4.41
N LEU A 46 4.55 5.35 -3.51
CA LEU A 46 5.00 6.75 -3.46
C LEU A 46 5.67 7.19 -4.77
N ALA A 47 6.61 6.39 -5.26
CA ALA A 47 7.30 6.64 -6.52
C ALA A 47 6.31 6.64 -7.70
N GLY A 48 5.37 5.69 -7.74
CA GLY A 48 4.32 5.62 -8.76
C GLY A 48 3.41 6.86 -8.76
N MET A 49 3.07 7.38 -7.59
CA MET A 49 2.30 8.62 -7.43
C MET A 49 3.08 9.85 -7.92
N PHE A 50 4.34 10.01 -7.50
CA PHE A 50 5.20 11.12 -7.92
C PHE A 50 5.45 11.10 -9.44
N LEU A 51 5.85 9.94 -9.97
CA LEU A 51 6.13 9.78 -11.40
C LEU A 51 4.87 10.00 -12.24
N GLY A 52 3.73 9.50 -11.78
CA GLY A 52 2.44 9.68 -12.43
C GLY A 52 1.91 11.11 -12.43
N CYS A 53 2.19 11.88 -11.38
CA CYS A 53 1.76 13.28 -11.30
C CYS A 53 2.69 14.21 -12.09
N LEU A 54 4.01 13.99 -12.02
CA LEU A 54 5.02 14.88 -12.59
C LEU A 54 5.26 14.65 -14.07
N PHE A 55 5.31 13.40 -14.53
CA PHE A 55 5.80 13.08 -15.88
C PHE A 55 4.72 12.56 -16.83
N CYS A 56 3.51 12.26 -16.35
CA CYS A 56 2.43 11.80 -17.22
C CYS A 56 1.72 13.02 -17.85
N SER A 57 1.89 13.20 -19.16
CA SER A 57 1.14 14.16 -20.01
C SER A 57 -0.33 13.77 -20.22
N SER A 58 -0.86 12.95 -19.32
CA SER A 58 -2.16 12.33 -19.44
C SER A 58 -3.29 13.29 -19.08
N THR A 59 -4.48 12.98 -19.58
CA THR A 59 -5.73 13.67 -19.22
C THR A 59 -5.95 13.69 -17.71
N ARG A 60 -6.72 14.67 -17.23
CA ARG A 60 -7.06 14.83 -15.80
C ARG A 60 -7.59 13.53 -15.18
N THR A 61 -8.38 12.76 -15.92
CA THR A 61 -8.92 11.46 -15.50
C THR A 61 -7.83 10.43 -15.24
N SER A 62 -6.82 10.32 -16.09
CA SER A 62 -5.68 9.42 -15.88
C SER A 62 -4.84 9.81 -14.67
N LYS A 63 -4.63 11.12 -14.43
CA LYS A 63 -3.93 11.59 -13.23
C LYS A 63 -4.67 11.23 -11.95
N ILE A 64 -5.99 11.45 -11.92
CA ILE A 64 -6.84 11.04 -10.78
C ILE A 64 -6.73 9.54 -10.57
N MET A 65 -6.85 8.73 -11.63
CA MET A 65 -6.74 7.28 -11.52
C MET A 65 -5.39 6.84 -10.95
N ILE A 66 -4.28 7.45 -11.38
CA ILE A 66 -2.95 7.12 -10.84
C ILE A 66 -2.83 7.53 -9.37
N CYS A 67 -3.32 8.73 -8.99
CA CYS A 67 -3.37 9.15 -7.59
C CYS A 67 -4.23 8.21 -6.74
N THR A 68 -5.35 7.73 -7.26
CA THR A 68 -6.22 6.80 -6.54
C THR A 68 -5.53 5.44 -6.37
N LEU A 69 -4.98 4.88 -7.45
CA LEU A 69 -4.32 3.57 -7.44
C LEU A 69 -3.12 3.52 -6.50
N HIS A 70 -2.33 4.60 -6.47
CA HIS A 70 -1.09 4.64 -5.68
C HIS A 70 -1.27 5.31 -4.32
N GLY A 71 -2.16 6.29 -4.20
CA GLY A 71 -2.37 7.08 -2.99
C GLY A 71 -3.27 6.43 -1.95
N ILE A 72 -4.33 5.71 -2.36
CA ILE A 72 -5.19 4.99 -1.39
C ILE A 72 -4.35 4.02 -0.56
N PRO A 73 -3.51 3.14 -1.15
CA PRO A 73 -2.77 2.19 -0.34
C PRO A 73 -1.75 2.86 0.61
N VAL A 74 -1.17 4.00 0.21
CA VAL A 74 -0.26 4.80 1.06
C VAL A 74 -1.01 5.37 2.28
N LEU A 75 -2.21 5.92 2.08
CA LEU A 75 -3.00 6.48 3.17
C LEU A 75 -3.40 5.39 4.17
N VAL A 76 -3.83 4.23 3.68
CA VAL A 76 -4.20 3.11 4.54
C VAL A 76 -2.95 2.55 5.26
N ALA A 77 -1.80 2.53 4.60
CA ALA A 77 -0.54 2.08 5.21
C ALA A 77 -0.12 3.01 6.36
N LEU A 78 -0.24 4.32 6.16
CA LEU A 78 0.01 5.32 7.19
C LEU A 78 -0.98 5.19 8.35
N TRP A 79 -2.26 4.95 8.07
CA TRP A 79 -3.26 4.68 9.10
C TRP A 79 -2.93 3.41 9.90
N PHE A 80 -2.47 2.35 9.25
CA PHE A 80 -2.08 1.10 9.90
C PHE A 80 -0.84 1.28 10.78
N ILE A 81 0.18 1.99 10.29
CA ILE A 81 1.36 2.38 11.08
C ILE A 81 0.92 3.21 12.28
N TRP A 82 0.07 4.22 12.07
CA TRP A 82 -0.46 5.05 13.15
C TRP A 82 -1.20 4.21 14.19
N TRP A 83 -2.05 3.29 13.77
CA TRP A 83 -2.75 2.37 14.66
C TRP A 83 -1.77 1.50 15.47
N LEU A 84 -0.75 0.93 14.82
CA LEU A 84 0.28 0.13 15.51
C LEU A 84 1.03 0.93 16.59
N PHE A 85 1.40 2.19 16.33
CA PHE A 85 2.21 2.97 17.27
C PHE A 85 1.38 3.75 18.31
N PHE A 86 0.16 4.16 17.99
CA PHE A 86 -0.65 5.04 18.85
C PHE A 86 -1.91 4.40 19.43
N SER A 87 -2.35 3.25 18.91
CA SER A 87 -3.45 2.48 19.51
C SER A 87 -2.97 1.54 20.62
N ILE A 88 -1.66 1.28 20.72
CA ILE A 88 -1.03 0.69 21.91
C ILE A 88 -0.93 1.80 22.98
N ARG A 89 -2.06 2.15 23.57
CA ARG A 89 -2.08 2.73 24.92
C ARG A 89 -2.03 1.55 25.89
N ILE A 90 -0.84 1.27 26.40
CA ILE A 90 -0.65 0.48 27.63
C ILE A 90 -1.24 1.27 28.80
#